data_AF-A0A7C1CHS5-F1
#
_entry.id   AF-A0A7C1CHS5-F1
#
_cell.length_a   1.000
_cell.length_b   1.000
_cell.length_c   1.000
_cell.angle_alpha   90.00
_cell.angle_beta   90.00
_cell.angle_gamma   90.00
#
_symmetry.space_group_name_H-M   'P 1'
#
loop_
_entity.id
_entity.type
_entity.pdbx_description
1 polymer ?
#
loop_
_entity_poly.entity_id
_entity_poly.type
_entity_poly.pdbx_seq_one_letter_code
_entity_poly.pdbx_strand_id
1 'polypeptide(L)'
;MEKKIPITEPGQIIAIGDSLTAGSQPGITEFAPYADALTWTLLKTSYPYMLGEVLCGDASLVLNLGRGGATSLDWTAGRSWQKKGVKDFPLNGYPLDAIMASPKDIRICLMMIGTNDVNYSVVPDWIAGLMGGITGYEDNEFLTSRENIISTLINLSEKKMVIYLAKIPPNSYPGGLQFLGLDRILFSCRRAQERLKEYTRMINERIEEIWESYPSLVRRGPDFYALLHDEKNIWLDDRLHLNAHGYSTMAKAWAAILERDVEMRISSGRSTSASSQ
;
A
#
# COMPACT_ATOMS: atom_id res chain seq x y z
N MET A 1 29.87 6.33 -4.40
CA MET A 1 28.65 5.82 -5.06
C MET A 1 28.17 4.64 -4.26
N GLU A 2 26.95 4.66 -3.72
CA GLU A 2 26.34 3.44 -3.19
C GLU A 2 26.22 2.41 -4.33
N LYS A 3 26.50 1.14 -4.01
CA LYS A 3 26.36 0.05 -4.97
C LYS A 3 24.86 -0.19 -5.20
N LYS A 4 24.43 -0.19 -6.47
CA LYS A 4 23.05 -0.52 -6.84
C LYS A 4 22.68 -1.93 -6.37
N ILE A 5 21.41 -2.11 -6.01
CA ILE A 5 20.84 -3.39 -5.61
C ILE A 5 20.57 -4.19 -6.88
N PRO A 6 21.23 -5.34 -7.09
CA PRO A 6 20.94 -6.16 -8.26
C PRO A 6 19.54 -6.76 -8.13
N ILE A 7 18.77 -6.80 -9.21
CA ILE A 7 17.53 -7.57 -9.33
C ILE A 7 17.69 -8.50 -10.53
N THR A 8 17.72 -9.79 -10.23
CA THR A 8 18.13 -10.86 -11.16
C THR A 8 16.97 -11.78 -11.53
N GLU A 9 15.91 -11.80 -10.72
CA GLU A 9 14.72 -12.63 -10.97
C GLU A 9 13.44 -11.92 -10.51
N PRO A 10 12.26 -12.27 -11.07
CA PRO A 10 10.97 -11.80 -10.58
C PRO A 10 10.70 -12.18 -9.11
N GLY A 11 9.98 -11.32 -8.39
CA GLY A 11 9.61 -11.57 -7.00
C GLY A 11 10.69 -11.22 -5.96
N GLN A 12 11.83 -10.66 -6.38
CA GLN A 12 12.82 -10.07 -5.46
C GLN A 12 12.40 -8.68 -4.95
N ILE A 13 11.38 -8.09 -5.57
CA ILE A 13 10.70 -6.88 -5.10
C ILE A 13 9.32 -7.30 -4.62
N ILE A 14 8.97 -6.93 -3.38
CA ILE A 14 7.62 -7.08 -2.84
C ILE A 14 6.98 -5.69 -2.69
N ALA A 15 5.67 -5.63 -2.84
CA ALA A 15 4.87 -4.46 -2.48
C ALA A 15 3.89 -4.85 -1.36
N ILE A 16 4.01 -4.24 -0.19
CA ILE A 16 3.09 -4.43 0.93
C ILE A 16 2.26 -3.16 1.15
N GLY A 17 1.04 -3.35 1.63
CA GLY A 17 0.15 -2.23 1.87
C GLY A 17 -1.29 -2.65 2.01
N ASP A 18 -2.17 -1.67 1.83
CA ASP A 18 -3.60 -1.84 1.92
C ASP A 18 -4.26 -2.09 0.54
N SER A 19 -5.52 -1.71 0.39
CA SER A 19 -6.30 -1.79 -0.85
C SER A 19 -5.71 -0.96 -1.99
N LEU A 20 -4.99 0.13 -1.70
CA LEU A 20 -4.32 0.92 -2.71
C LEU A 20 -3.13 0.18 -3.30
N THR A 21 -2.35 -0.52 -2.48
CA THR A 21 -1.29 -1.41 -2.98
C THR A 21 -1.85 -2.61 -3.73
N ALA A 22 -2.96 -3.15 -3.24
CA ALA A 22 -3.66 -4.24 -3.88
C ALA A 22 -4.19 -3.83 -5.29
N GLY A 23 -4.54 -2.57 -5.48
CA GLY A 23 -5.18 -2.10 -6.73
C GLY A 23 -6.69 -2.32 -6.71
N SER A 24 -7.28 -2.34 -5.52
CA SER A 24 -8.71 -2.57 -5.33
C SER A 24 -9.54 -1.52 -6.04
N GLN A 25 -10.68 -1.95 -6.61
CA GLN A 25 -11.65 -1.06 -7.23
C GLN A 25 -13.06 -1.38 -6.71
N PRO A 26 -13.79 -0.38 -6.15
CA PRO A 26 -15.17 -0.56 -5.71
C PRO A 26 -16.06 -1.20 -6.76
N GLY A 27 -16.87 -2.18 -6.37
CA GLY A 27 -17.81 -2.86 -7.28
C GLY A 27 -17.16 -3.72 -8.39
N ILE A 28 -15.83 -3.77 -8.48
CA ILE A 28 -15.10 -4.55 -9.49
C ILE A 28 -14.19 -5.57 -8.80
N THR A 29 -13.21 -5.09 -8.03
CA THR A 29 -12.15 -5.90 -7.40
C THR A 29 -11.83 -5.39 -6.00
N GLU A 30 -12.83 -5.32 -5.13
CA GLU A 30 -12.75 -4.65 -3.82
C GLU A 30 -11.63 -5.18 -2.90
N PHE A 31 -11.22 -6.44 -3.07
CA PHE A 31 -10.34 -7.15 -2.16
C PHE A 31 -9.27 -7.96 -2.90
N ALA A 32 -8.67 -7.37 -3.93
CA ALA A 32 -7.74 -8.03 -4.85
C ALA A 32 -6.37 -7.37 -4.77
N PRO A 33 -5.27 -8.14 -4.71
CA PRO A 33 -4.11 -7.85 -5.53
C PRO A 33 -4.13 -8.62 -6.87
N TYR A 34 -4.97 -9.65 -6.97
CA TYR A 34 -5.07 -10.54 -8.11
C TYR A 34 -6.40 -10.38 -8.87
N ALA A 35 -6.34 -10.47 -10.19
CA ALA A 35 -7.49 -10.56 -11.09
C ALA A 35 -8.38 -11.78 -10.78
N ASP A 36 -7.79 -12.87 -10.32
CA ASP A 36 -8.50 -14.06 -9.89
C ASP A 36 -7.69 -14.85 -8.84
N ALA A 37 -8.39 -15.50 -7.90
CA ALA A 37 -7.79 -16.22 -6.78
C ALA A 37 -7.16 -17.55 -7.20
N LEU A 38 -7.60 -18.16 -8.30
CA LEU A 38 -7.06 -19.43 -8.79
C LEU A 38 -5.77 -19.21 -9.59
N THR A 39 -5.71 -18.15 -10.38
CA THR A 39 -4.60 -17.88 -11.31
C THR A 39 -3.48 -17.04 -10.71
N TRP A 40 -3.69 -16.35 -9.58
CA TRP A 40 -2.71 -15.43 -8.97
C TRP A 40 -2.21 -14.35 -9.95
N THR A 41 -2.97 -14.08 -11.02
CA THR A 41 -2.61 -13.08 -12.01
C THR A 41 -2.83 -11.71 -11.38
N LEU A 42 -1.82 -10.84 -11.37
CA LEU A 42 -1.94 -9.50 -10.82
C LEU A 42 -3.00 -8.67 -11.55
N LEU A 43 -3.68 -7.79 -10.82
CA LEU A 43 -4.54 -6.79 -11.44
C LEU A 43 -3.71 -5.86 -12.30
N LYS A 44 -4.07 -5.77 -13.59
CA LYS A 44 -3.43 -4.87 -14.57
C LYS A 44 -3.51 -3.40 -14.16
N THR A 45 -4.48 -3.09 -13.31
CA THR A 45 -4.73 -1.75 -12.77
C THR A 45 -3.92 -1.45 -11.52
N SER A 46 -3.31 -2.45 -10.84
CA SER A 46 -2.51 -2.22 -9.63
C SER A 46 -1.17 -1.58 -9.96
N TYR A 47 -0.66 -0.69 -9.09
CA TYR A 47 0.66 -0.10 -9.32
C TYR A 47 1.79 -1.15 -9.36
N PRO A 48 1.78 -2.27 -8.59
CA PRO A 48 2.84 -3.28 -8.70
C PRO A 48 2.91 -3.94 -10.07
N TYR A 49 1.74 -4.23 -10.69
CA TYR A 49 1.69 -4.71 -12.08
C TYR A 49 2.31 -3.69 -13.03
N MET A 50 1.83 -2.44 -12.97
CA MET A 50 2.31 -1.38 -13.87
C MET A 50 3.79 -1.06 -13.65
N LEU A 51 4.28 -1.18 -12.42
CA LEU A 51 5.68 -0.96 -12.08
C LEU A 51 6.59 -1.99 -12.76
N GLY A 52 6.18 -3.27 -12.78
CA GLY A 52 6.90 -4.31 -13.51
C GLY A 52 6.96 -4.05 -15.02
N GLU A 53 5.84 -3.62 -15.61
CA GLU A 53 5.77 -3.22 -17.01
C GLU A 53 6.67 -2.01 -17.31
N VAL A 54 6.67 -0.99 -16.45
CA VAL A 54 7.48 0.23 -16.61
C VAL A 54 8.98 -0.07 -16.49
N LEU A 55 9.39 -0.88 -15.51
CA LEU A 55 10.82 -1.11 -15.24
C LEU A 55 11.47 -2.07 -16.23
N CYS A 56 10.77 -3.12 -16.66
CA CYS A 56 11.38 -4.14 -17.53
C CYS A 56 10.40 -4.84 -18.49
N GLY A 57 9.15 -4.39 -18.60
CA GLY A 57 8.13 -5.06 -19.42
C GLY A 57 7.73 -6.43 -18.88
N ASP A 58 7.88 -6.65 -17.57
CA ASP A 58 7.48 -7.89 -16.90
C ASP A 58 6.66 -7.58 -15.65
N ALA A 59 5.34 -7.65 -15.79
CA ALA A 59 4.40 -7.49 -14.69
C ALA A 59 4.65 -8.42 -13.48
N SER A 60 5.36 -9.54 -13.64
CA SER A 60 5.67 -10.46 -12.54
C SER A 60 6.85 -10.00 -11.68
N LEU A 61 7.55 -8.93 -12.08
CA LEU A 61 8.72 -8.39 -11.39
C LEU A 61 8.44 -8.17 -9.89
N VAL A 62 7.30 -7.55 -9.59
CA VAL A 62 6.93 -7.14 -8.23
C VAL A 62 5.85 -8.07 -7.71
N LEU A 63 6.13 -8.74 -6.60
CA LEU A 63 5.15 -9.54 -5.91
C LEU A 63 4.21 -8.62 -5.10
N ASN A 64 2.96 -8.47 -5.56
CA ASN A 64 1.95 -7.69 -4.87
C ASN A 64 1.37 -8.46 -3.68
N LEU A 65 1.64 -7.97 -2.48
CA LEU A 65 1.15 -8.53 -1.22
C LEU A 65 0.09 -7.65 -0.56
N GLY A 66 -0.39 -6.60 -1.24
CA GLY A 66 -1.39 -5.66 -0.74
C GLY A 66 -2.68 -6.32 -0.23
N ARG A 67 -3.25 -5.73 0.83
CA ARG A 67 -4.37 -6.29 1.59
C ARG A 67 -5.49 -5.29 1.75
N GLY A 68 -6.60 -5.52 1.05
CA GLY A 68 -7.78 -4.67 1.20
C GLY A 68 -8.25 -4.56 2.65
N GLY A 69 -8.37 -3.34 3.17
CA GLY A 69 -8.80 -3.09 4.54
C GLY A 69 -7.75 -3.32 5.63
N ALA A 70 -6.51 -3.71 5.29
CA ALA A 70 -5.44 -3.85 6.28
C ALA A 70 -4.98 -2.49 6.82
N THR A 71 -4.72 -2.46 8.13
CA THR A 71 -4.11 -1.36 8.89
C THR A 71 -2.62 -1.60 9.11
N SER A 72 -1.92 -0.66 9.73
CA SER A 72 -0.53 -0.89 10.18
C SER A 72 -0.39 -2.07 11.14
N LEU A 73 -1.40 -2.31 12.00
CA LEU A 73 -1.37 -3.38 12.99
C LEU A 73 -1.34 -4.76 12.33
N ASP A 74 -2.10 -4.95 11.25
CA ASP A 74 -2.19 -6.22 10.51
C ASP A 74 -0.86 -6.67 9.92
N TRP A 75 0.09 -5.74 9.76
CA TRP A 75 1.44 -6.02 9.25
C TRP A 75 2.47 -6.28 10.35
N THR A 76 2.08 -6.28 11.64
CA THR A 76 2.99 -6.61 12.76
C THR A 76 3.11 -8.12 13.00
N ALA A 77 4.20 -8.55 13.63
CA ALA A 77 4.51 -9.96 13.83
C ALA A 77 3.43 -10.67 14.68
N GLY A 78 3.05 -11.89 14.28
CA GLY A 78 2.00 -12.65 14.97
C GLY A 78 0.58 -12.09 14.80
N ARG A 79 0.37 -11.02 14.01
CA ARG A 79 -0.97 -10.56 13.65
C ARG A 79 -1.48 -11.30 12.44
N SER A 80 -2.75 -11.69 12.52
CA SER A 80 -3.43 -12.36 11.43
C SER A 80 -4.29 -11.37 10.66
N TRP A 81 -4.23 -11.46 9.34
CA TRP A 81 -5.20 -10.83 8.45
C TRP A 81 -5.97 -11.93 7.70
N GLN A 82 -7.28 -11.75 7.56
CA GLN A 82 -8.13 -12.68 6.82
C GLN A 82 -9.11 -11.95 5.93
N LYS A 83 -9.23 -12.42 4.69
CA LYS A 83 -10.29 -11.99 3.80
C LYS A 83 -11.62 -12.54 4.28
N LYS A 84 -12.54 -11.64 4.64
CA LYS A 84 -13.91 -12.00 5.04
C LYS A 84 -14.58 -12.80 3.93
N GLY A 85 -15.10 -13.98 4.28
CA GLY A 85 -15.88 -14.82 3.36
C GLY A 85 -15.07 -15.60 2.32
N VAL A 86 -13.74 -15.57 2.34
CA VAL A 86 -12.90 -16.33 1.39
C VAL A 86 -11.84 -17.11 2.16
N LYS A 87 -12.18 -18.35 2.54
CA LYS A 87 -11.36 -19.22 3.42
C LYS A 87 -9.96 -19.46 2.86
N ASP A 88 -9.85 -19.65 1.55
CA ASP A 88 -8.59 -20.01 0.87
C ASP A 88 -7.98 -18.85 0.09
N PHE A 89 -8.27 -17.60 0.48
CA PHE A 89 -7.67 -16.46 -0.20
C PHE A 89 -6.15 -16.50 -0.05
N PRO A 90 -5.39 -16.35 -1.16
CA PRO A 90 -3.94 -16.22 -1.11
C PRO A 90 -3.50 -15.25 -0.02
N LEU A 91 -2.68 -15.76 0.91
CA LEU A 91 -2.05 -15.00 2.00
C LEU A 91 -3.03 -14.52 3.10
N ASN A 92 -4.14 -15.23 3.31
CA ASN A 92 -4.78 -15.29 4.62
C ASN A 92 -3.79 -15.85 5.67
N GLY A 93 -3.91 -15.42 6.92
CA GLY A 93 -3.07 -15.88 8.01
C GLY A 93 -2.15 -14.77 8.50
N TYR A 94 -0.89 -15.07 8.74
CA TYR A 94 0.07 -14.17 9.38
C TYR A 94 1.01 -13.56 8.33
N PRO A 95 0.70 -12.38 7.74
CA PRO A 95 1.34 -11.92 6.52
C PRO A 95 2.83 -11.62 6.70
N LEU A 96 3.21 -10.91 7.77
CA LEU A 96 4.62 -10.61 8.04
C LEU A 96 5.41 -11.90 8.34
N ASP A 97 4.87 -12.77 9.19
CA ASP A 97 5.52 -14.03 9.55
C ASP A 97 5.77 -14.91 8.31
N ALA A 98 4.82 -14.93 7.36
CA ALA A 98 4.96 -15.64 6.09
C ALA A 98 6.07 -15.04 5.20
N ILE A 99 6.21 -13.71 5.15
CA ILE A 99 7.32 -13.05 4.45
C ILE A 99 8.65 -13.42 5.12
N MET A 100 8.70 -13.38 6.45
CA MET A 100 9.90 -13.68 7.23
C MET A 100 10.35 -15.13 7.05
N ALA A 101 9.40 -16.08 7.04
CA ALA A 101 9.65 -17.50 6.83
C ALA A 101 9.93 -17.87 5.36
N SER A 102 9.62 -17.00 4.39
CA SER A 102 9.81 -17.28 2.97
C SER A 102 11.29 -17.56 2.63
N PRO A 103 11.62 -18.66 1.91
CA PRO A 103 12.99 -18.93 1.48
C PRO A 103 13.42 -18.07 0.27
N LYS A 104 12.52 -17.28 -0.32
CA LYS A 104 12.82 -16.44 -1.48
C LYS A 104 13.84 -15.35 -1.13
N ASP A 105 14.75 -15.07 -2.06
CA ASP A 105 15.72 -13.97 -1.97
C ASP A 105 15.03 -12.62 -2.26
N ILE A 106 14.19 -12.17 -1.33
CA ILE A 106 13.52 -10.88 -1.40
C ILE A 106 14.53 -9.80 -1.01
N ARG A 107 14.76 -8.84 -1.90
CA ARG A 107 15.78 -7.79 -1.74
C ARG A 107 15.16 -6.43 -1.41
N ILE A 108 13.97 -6.14 -1.93
CA ILE A 108 13.32 -4.83 -1.81
C ILE A 108 11.89 -4.99 -1.32
N CYS A 109 11.49 -4.13 -0.37
CA CYS A 109 10.10 -3.96 0.05
C CYS A 109 9.63 -2.54 -0.24
N LEU A 110 8.56 -2.41 -1.04
CA LEU A 110 7.83 -1.15 -1.24
C LEU A 110 6.64 -1.15 -0.29
N MET A 111 6.64 -0.21 0.65
CA MET A 111 5.68 -0.18 1.75
C MET A 111 4.84 1.09 1.68
N MET A 112 3.52 0.94 1.69
CA MET A 112 2.56 2.03 1.82
C MET A 112 1.40 1.56 2.69
N ILE A 113 1.36 2.02 3.94
CA ILE A 113 0.35 1.68 4.94
C ILE A 113 -0.06 2.92 5.73
N GLY A 114 -1.29 2.92 6.25
CA GLY A 114 -1.82 4.04 7.04
C GLY A 114 -3.19 4.54 6.57
N THR A 115 -3.61 4.23 5.34
CA THR A 115 -4.88 4.75 4.80
C THR A 115 -6.07 4.22 5.59
N ASN A 116 -6.06 2.94 5.93
CA ASN A 116 -7.12 2.35 6.75
C ASN A 116 -7.02 2.72 8.22
N ASP A 117 -5.82 2.95 8.77
CA ASP A 117 -5.64 3.49 10.11
C ASP A 117 -6.38 4.83 10.23
N VAL A 118 -6.30 5.69 9.21
CA VAL A 118 -7.10 6.93 9.13
C VAL A 118 -8.60 6.63 9.07
N ASN A 119 -9.03 5.78 8.13
CA ASN A 119 -10.46 5.52 7.89
C ASN A 119 -11.17 4.91 9.09
N TYR A 120 -10.54 3.94 9.76
CA TYR A 120 -11.11 3.30 10.94
C TYR A 120 -11.15 4.21 12.16
N SER A 121 -10.33 5.27 12.20
CA SER A 121 -10.28 6.20 13.35
C SER A 121 -11.33 7.30 13.29
N VAL A 122 -11.75 7.70 12.08
CA VAL A 122 -12.75 8.77 11.92
C VAL A 122 -14.14 8.34 12.42
N VAL A 123 -14.48 7.05 12.27
CA VAL A 123 -15.81 6.54 12.67
C VAL A 123 -16.00 6.57 14.20
N PRO A 124 -15.09 6.02 15.03
CA PRO A 124 -15.17 6.14 16.49
C PRO A 124 -15.10 7.57 17.00
N ASP A 125 -14.23 8.44 16.45
CA ASP A 125 -14.11 9.84 16.88
C ASP A 125 -15.43 10.60 16.73
N TRP A 126 -16.14 10.35 15.62
CA TRP A 126 -17.44 10.96 15.40
C TRP A 126 -18.53 10.42 16.34
N ILE A 127 -18.57 9.10 16.56
CA ILE A 127 -19.53 8.48 17.49
C ILE A 127 -19.31 9.05 18.91
N ALA A 128 -18.05 9.15 19.36
CA ALA A 128 -17.71 9.76 20.64
C ALA A 128 -18.19 11.21 20.73
N GLY A 129 -17.98 12.00 19.67
CA GLY A 129 -18.44 13.39 19.60
C GLY A 129 -19.95 13.56 19.66
N LEU A 130 -20.72 12.67 19.04
CA LEU A 130 -22.19 12.69 19.11
C LEU A 130 -22.71 12.38 20.52
N MET A 131 -22.01 11.54 21.27
CA MET A 131 -22.39 11.18 22.65
C MET A 131 -21.92 12.20 23.70
N GLY A 132 -21.41 13.37 23.28
CA GLY A 132 -20.86 14.38 24.18
C GLY A 132 -19.54 13.96 24.83
N GLY A 133 -18.89 12.93 24.29
CA GLY A 133 -17.57 12.48 24.70
C GLY A 133 -16.45 13.39 24.17
N ILE A 134 -15.22 13.11 24.61
CA ILE A 134 -14.04 13.83 24.14
C ILE A 134 -13.79 13.47 22.67
N THR A 135 -13.97 14.44 21.77
CA THR A 135 -13.55 14.34 20.37
C THR A 135 -12.07 14.60 20.25
N GLY A 136 -11.36 13.86 19.40
CA GLY A 136 -9.91 13.86 19.25
C GLY A 136 -9.22 12.79 20.09
N TYR A 137 -9.96 11.85 20.68
CA TYR A 137 -9.36 10.62 21.20
C TYR A 137 -9.08 9.73 20.00
N GLU A 138 -7.93 9.98 19.36
CA GLU A 138 -7.33 9.07 18.40
C GLU A 138 -7.51 7.64 18.91
N ASP A 139 -8.10 6.76 18.09
CA ASP A 139 -8.22 5.35 18.49
C ASP A 139 -6.82 4.82 18.89
N ASN A 140 -6.74 3.95 19.89
CA ASN A 140 -5.47 3.40 20.36
C ASN A 140 -4.68 2.77 19.19
N GLU A 141 -5.37 2.22 18.20
CA GLU A 141 -4.75 1.69 16.98
C GLU A 141 -4.15 2.78 16.08
N PHE A 142 -4.76 3.96 16.02
CA PHE A 142 -4.19 5.10 15.30
C PHE A 142 -3.01 5.70 16.04
N LEU A 143 -3.09 5.84 17.36
CA LEU A 143 -1.98 6.31 18.19
C LEU A 143 -0.75 5.42 18.04
N THR A 144 -0.97 4.10 17.93
CA THR A 144 0.10 3.10 17.78
C THR A 144 0.53 2.86 16.33
N SER A 145 -0.07 3.55 15.34
CA SER A 145 0.26 3.34 13.93
C SER A 145 1.75 3.55 13.62
N ARG A 146 2.37 4.55 14.25
CA ARG A 146 3.81 4.81 14.15
C ARG A 146 4.64 3.63 14.66
N GLU A 147 4.32 3.15 15.85
CA GLU A 147 5.00 2.02 16.49
C GLU A 147 4.79 0.72 15.71
N ASN A 148 3.60 0.51 15.14
CA ASN A 148 3.29 -0.63 14.28
C ASN A 148 4.13 -0.61 12.99
N ILE A 149 4.24 0.56 12.35
CA ILE A 149 5.13 0.75 11.18
C ILE A 149 6.57 0.42 11.57
N ILE A 150 7.09 1.00 12.65
CA ILE A 150 8.47 0.77 13.12
C ILE A 150 8.71 -0.71 13.42
N SER A 151 7.77 -1.37 14.13
CA SER A 151 7.86 -2.81 14.43
C SER A 151 7.95 -3.65 13.15
N THR A 152 7.14 -3.32 12.15
CA THR A 152 7.17 -3.97 10.84
C THR A 152 8.51 -3.76 10.14
N LEU A 153 9.04 -2.53 10.15
CA LEU A 153 10.34 -2.20 9.56
C LEU A 153 11.49 -2.97 10.21
N ILE A 154 11.50 -3.07 11.55
CA ILE A 154 12.52 -3.82 12.28
C ILE A 154 12.53 -5.28 11.81
N ASN A 155 11.38 -5.95 11.80
CA ASN A 155 11.28 -7.35 11.36
C ASN A 155 11.76 -7.52 9.90
N LEU A 156 11.27 -6.69 8.97
CA LEU A 156 11.69 -6.78 7.58
C LEU A 156 13.21 -6.51 7.39
N SER A 157 13.79 -5.64 8.21
CA SER A 157 15.23 -5.35 8.18
C SER A 157 16.08 -6.53 8.65
N GLU A 158 15.58 -7.39 9.54
CA GLU A 158 16.26 -8.63 9.97
C GLU A 158 16.44 -9.60 8.80
N LYS A 159 15.54 -9.55 7.81
CA LYS A 159 15.65 -10.29 6.55
C LYS A 159 16.58 -9.62 5.53
N LYS A 160 17.26 -8.54 5.93
CA LYS A 160 18.21 -7.76 5.11
C LYS A 160 17.58 -7.16 3.85
N MET A 161 16.26 -6.90 3.88
CA MET A 161 15.58 -6.19 2.80
C MET A 161 15.91 -4.70 2.85
N VAL A 162 16.05 -4.09 1.67
CA VAL A 162 15.98 -2.63 1.55
C VAL A 162 14.51 -2.22 1.49
N ILE A 163 14.10 -1.37 2.43
CA ILE A 163 12.70 -0.99 2.58
C ILE A 163 12.52 0.45 2.15
N TYR A 164 11.52 0.73 1.30
CA TYR A 164 11.06 2.08 1.00
C TYR A 164 9.67 2.26 1.58
N LEU A 165 9.50 3.27 2.42
CA LEU A 165 8.20 3.63 3.00
C LEU A 165 7.69 4.87 2.29
N ALA A 166 6.50 4.82 1.69
CA ALA A 166 5.84 5.95 1.04
C ALA A 166 4.86 6.65 1.99
N LYS A 167 4.66 7.95 1.78
CA LYS A 167 3.51 8.67 2.37
C LYS A 167 2.23 8.23 1.67
N ILE A 168 1.13 8.17 2.42
CA ILE A 168 -0.18 7.80 1.89
C ILE A 168 -0.78 8.96 1.10
N PRO A 169 -1.59 8.67 0.06
CA PRO A 169 -2.21 9.71 -0.76
C PRO A 169 -3.29 10.49 0.01
N PRO A 170 -3.78 11.61 -0.55
CA PRO A 170 -4.88 12.36 0.05
C PRO A 170 -6.12 11.47 0.19
N ASN A 171 -6.82 11.60 1.30
CA ASN A 171 -8.04 10.85 1.57
C ASN A 171 -9.24 11.80 1.56
N SER A 172 -10.18 11.54 0.65
CA SER A 172 -11.46 12.27 0.57
C SER A 172 -12.65 11.33 0.45
N TYR A 173 -12.49 10.15 1.04
CA TYR A 173 -13.47 9.07 1.04
C TYR A 173 -14.85 9.61 1.47
N PRO A 174 -15.89 9.53 0.61
CA PRO A 174 -17.21 10.09 0.87
C PRO A 174 -18.11 9.12 1.65
N GLY A 175 -17.60 7.96 2.09
CA GLY A 175 -18.40 6.87 2.64
C GLY A 175 -19.06 6.03 1.54
N GLY A 176 -19.70 4.93 1.92
CA GLY A 176 -20.46 4.04 1.03
C GLY A 176 -19.95 2.60 0.99
N LEU A 177 -18.71 2.36 1.40
CA LEU A 177 -18.04 1.04 1.42
C LEU A 177 -18.10 0.36 2.79
N GLN A 178 -18.36 1.11 3.87
CA GLN A 178 -18.48 0.55 5.22
C GLN A 178 -19.95 0.57 5.68
N PHE A 179 -20.31 -0.28 6.65
CA PHE A 179 -21.63 -0.26 7.33
C PHE A 179 -22.87 -0.18 6.41
N LEU A 180 -22.91 -0.98 5.33
CA LEU A 180 -24.04 -1.00 4.37
C LEU A 180 -24.35 0.38 3.75
N GLY A 181 -23.33 1.25 3.62
CA GLY A 181 -23.45 2.58 3.03
C GLY A 181 -23.98 3.66 3.98
N LEU A 182 -24.23 3.34 5.25
CA LEU A 182 -24.64 4.32 6.27
C LEU A 182 -23.51 5.30 6.61
N ASP A 183 -22.27 4.87 6.44
CA ASP A 183 -21.08 5.70 6.56
C ASP A 183 -21.07 6.86 5.54
N ARG A 184 -21.82 6.76 4.43
CA ARG A 184 -21.97 7.88 3.48
C ARG A 184 -22.58 9.13 4.09
N ILE A 185 -23.52 8.98 5.02
CA ILE A 185 -24.11 10.11 5.74
C ILE A 185 -23.03 10.78 6.61
N LEU A 186 -22.26 9.97 7.32
CA LEU A 186 -21.14 10.42 8.15
C LEU A 186 -20.09 11.17 7.32
N PHE A 187 -19.55 10.52 6.30
CA PHE A 187 -18.44 11.06 5.52
C PHE A 187 -18.88 12.17 4.56
N SER A 188 -20.17 12.36 4.29
CA SER A 188 -20.66 13.57 3.61
C SER A 188 -20.60 14.84 4.47
N CYS A 189 -20.44 14.72 5.79
CA CYS A 189 -20.32 15.86 6.69
C CYS A 189 -18.95 16.54 6.55
N ARG A 190 -18.95 17.87 6.42
CA ARG A 190 -17.73 18.70 6.35
C ARG A 190 -16.73 18.39 7.47
N ARG A 191 -17.20 18.20 8.70
CA ARG A 191 -16.34 17.91 9.87
C ARG A 191 -15.62 16.56 9.75
N ALA A 192 -16.27 15.53 9.21
CA ALA A 192 -15.65 14.23 8.98
C ALA A 192 -14.58 14.31 7.88
N GLN A 193 -14.84 15.08 6.81
CA GLN A 193 -13.85 15.35 5.76
C GLN A 193 -12.65 16.16 6.28
N GLU A 194 -12.86 17.14 7.17
CA GLU A 194 -11.77 17.87 7.82
C GLU A 194 -10.93 16.94 8.70
N ARG A 195 -11.56 16.02 9.45
CA ARG A 195 -10.85 15.00 10.25
C ARG A 195 -10.08 14.00 9.41
N LEU A 196 -10.64 13.49 8.32
CA LEU A 196 -9.92 12.63 7.37
C LEU A 196 -8.62 13.31 6.90
N LYS A 197 -8.72 14.57 6.46
CA LYS A 197 -7.55 15.33 6.01
C LYS A 197 -6.52 15.53 7.11
N GLU A 198 -6.96 15.87 8.32
CA GLU A 198 -6.11 16.04 9.49
C GLU A 198 -5.36 14.75 9.82
N TYR A 199 -6.07 13.62 9.93
CA TYR A 199 -5.48 12.33 10.26
C TYR A 199 -4.56 11.80 9.14
N THR A 200 -4.90 12.00 7.87
CA THR A 200 -3.99 11.70 6.76
C THR A 200 -2.69 12.51 6.88
N ARG A 201 -2.78 13.80 7.20
CA ARG A 201 -1.58 14.63 7.42
C ARG A 201 -0.76 14.12 8.60
N MET A 202 -1.40 13.75 9.72
CA MET A 202 -0.71 13.21 10.89
C MET A 202 0.02 11.89 10.60
N ILE A 203 -0.59 10.97 9.84
CA ILE A 203 0.10 9.75 9.40
C ILE A 203 1.32 10.09 8.53
N ASN A 204 1.19 11.05 7.61
CA ASN A 204 2.30 11.47 6.76
C ASN A 204 3.41 12.20 7.53
N GLU A 205 3.08 12.95 8.58
CA GLU A 205 4.03 13.54 9.53
C GLU A 205 4.77 12.43 10.30
N ARG A 206 4.07 11.41 10.79
CA ARG A 206 4.70 10.23 11.44
C ARG A 206 5.63 9.46 10.51
N ILE A 207 5.27 9.33 9.23
CA ILE A 207 6.12 8.70 8.21
C ILE A 207 7.40 9.53 8.00
N GLU A 208 7.29 10.86 7.98
CA GLU A 208 8.43 11.78 7.91
C GLU A 208 9.35 11.60 9.13
N GLU A 209 8.79 11.59 10.34
CA GLU A 209 9.54 11.34 11.58
C GLU A 209 10.27 9.99 11.54
N ILE A 210 9.64 8.94 11.00
CA ILE A 210 10.25 7.62 10.86
C ILE A 210 11.45 7.67 9.89
N TRP A 211 11.31 8.35 8.74
CA TRP A 211 12.41 8.52 7.79
C TRP A 211 13.61 9.25 8.42
N GLU A 212 13.35 10.26 9.25
CA GLU A 212 14.39 11.04 9.94
C GLU A 212 15.03 10.28 11.11
N SER A 213 14.22 9.53 11.87
CA SER A 213 14.65 8.86 13.10
C SER A 213 15.31 7.50 12.84
N TYR A 214 14.95 6.82 11.75
CA TYR A 214 15.40 5.45 11.45
C TYR A 214 15.98 5.29 10.02
N PRO A 215 16.93 6.14 9.59
CA PRO A 215 17.47 6.10 8.22
C PRO A 215 18.25 4.80 7.90
N SER A 216 18.65 4.03 8.92
CA SER A 216 19.26 2.71 8.76
C SER A 216 18.23 1.60 8.51
N LEU A 217 16.97 1.79 8.88
CA LEU A 217 15.90 0.80 8.69
C LEU A 217 15.12 1.04 7.39
N VAL A 218 15.00 2.30 6.95
CA VAL A 218 14.09 2.64 5.86
C VAL A 218 14.61 3.78 4.99
N ARG A 219 14.32 3.68 3.69
CA ARG A 219 14.54 4.72 2.69
C ARG A 219 13.24 5.45 2.39
N ARG A 220 13.36 6.69 1.92
CA ARG A 220 12.22 7.52 1.51
C ARG A 220 11.58 6.95 0.25
N GLY A 221 10.29 6.62 0.33
CA GLY A 221 9.42 6.35 -0.81
C GLY A 221 8.80 7.63 -1.39
N PRO A 222 7.88 7.52 -2.35
CA PRO A 222 7.18 8.67 -2.91
C PRO A 222 6.31 9.40 -1.87
N ASP A 223 6.17 10.71 -2.06
CA ASP A 223 5.17 11.51 -1.36
C ASP A 223 3.86 11.51 -2.18
N PHE A 224 3.04 10.48 -2.02
CA PHE A 224 1.78 10.39 -2.77
C PHE A 224 0.76 11.44 -2.34
N TYR A 225 0.88 11.97 -1.12
CA TYR A 225 0.05 13.08 -0.67
C TYR A 225 0.29 14.29 -1.56
N ALA A 226 1.54 14.73 -1.68
CA ALA A 226 1.90 15.87 -2.52
C ALA A 226 1.64 15.60 -4.00
N LEU A 227 1.98 14.39 -4.48
CA LEU A 227 1.87 14.04 -5.90
C LEU A 227 0.41 14.03 -6.41
N LEU A 228 -0.54 13.63 -5.57
CA LEU A 228 -1.93 13.39 -5.97
C LEU A 228 -2.92 14.42 -5.44
N HIS A 229 -2.47 15.41 -4.65
CA HIS A 229 -3.32 16.42 -3.99
C HIS A 229 -4.23 17.19 -4.96
N ASP A 230 -3.67 17.66 -6.08
CA ASP A 230 -4.39 18.53 -7.02
C ASP A 230 -5.00 17.77 -8.22
N GLU A 231 -4.79 16.46 -8.26
CA GLU A 231 -5.22 15.61 -9.37
C GLU A 231 -6.67 15.17 -9.19
N LYS A 232 -7.59 15.75 -9.96
CA LYS A 232 -9.04 15.47 -9.81
C LYS A 232 -9.51 14.24 -10.60
N ASN A 233 -8.84 13.90 -11.70
CA ASN A 233 -9.31 12.92 -12.67
C ASN A 233 -8.70 11.52 -12.47
N ILE A 234 -8.06 11.28 -11.33
CA ILE A 234 -7.35 10.03 -11.03
C ILE A 234 -8.10 9.13 -10.05
N TRP A 235 -9.13 9.68 -9.41
CA TRP A 235 -9.91 9.00 -8.39
C TRP A 235 -11.10 8.28 -9.01
N LEU A 236 -11.47 7.16 -8.41
CA LEU A 236 -12.78 6.53 -8.65
C LEU A 236 -13.88 7.29 -7.88
N ASP A 237 -15.13 6.88 -8.08
CA ASP A 237 -16.30 7.54 -7.46
C ASP A 237 -16.25 7.54 -5.92
N ASP A 238 -15.52 6.59 -5.32
CA ASP A 238 -15.31 6.51 -3.89
C ASP A 238 -14.22 7.45 -3.36
N ARG A 239 -13.56 8.22 -4.23
CA ARG A 239 -12.51 9.22 -3.90
C ARG A 239 -11.45 8.75 -2.90
N LEU A 240 -11.20 7.45 -2.91
CA LEU A 240 -10.21 6.76 -2.10
C LEU A 240 -9.35 5.92 -3.03
N HIS A 241 -9.96 5.08 -3.85
CA HIS A 241 -9.25 4.25 -4.81
C HIS A 241 -9.00 5.01 -6.12
N LEU A 242 -7.95 4.59 -6.81
CA LEU A 242 -7.48 5.22 -8.03
C LEU A 242 -7.99 4.48 -9.26
N ASN A 243 -8.19 5.22 -10.35
CA ASN A 243 -8.38 4.65 -11.66
C ASN A 243 -7.01 4.22 -12.25
N ALA A 244 -7.04 3.66 -13.47
CA ALA A 244 -5.82 3.21 -14.15
C ALA A 244 -4.77 4.33 -14.32
N HIS A 245 -5.20 5.58 -14.51
CA HIS A 245 -4.27 6.71 -14.61
C HIS A 245 -3.58 7.00 -13.27
N GLY A 246 -4.34 7.04 -12.17
CA GLY A 246 -3.79 7.25 -10.83
C GLY A 246 -2.78 6.17 -10.44
N TYR A 247 -3.10 4.89 -10.68
CA TYR A 247 -2.15 3.79 -10.43
C TYR A 247 -0.92 3.82 -11.35
N SER A 248 -1.06 4.28 -12.60
CA SER A 248 0.08 4.51 -13.49
C SER A 248 1.00 5.61 -12.96
N THR A 249 0.43 6.69 -12.42
CA THR A 249 1.19 7.76 -11.75
C THR A 249 1.95 7.23 -10.54
N MET A 250 1.31 6.39 -9.71
CA MET A 250 1.98 5.74 -8.58
C MET A 250 3.15 4.85 -9.03
N ALA A 251 2.94 4.03 -10.06
CA ALA A 251 3.97 3.16 -10.60
C ALA A 251 5.18 3.95 -11.12
N LYS A 252 4.95 5.05 -11.84
CA LYS A 252 6.03 5.93 -12.33
C LYS A 252 6.83 6.56 -11.20
N ALA A 253 6.17 6.99 -10.13
CA ALA A 253 6.85 7.57 -8.96
C ALA A 253 7.74 6.54 -8.26
N TRP A 254 7.26 5.30 -8.10
CA TRP A 254 8.07 4.19 -7.61
C TRP A 254 9.23 3.85 -8.54
N ALA A 255 8.99 3.79 -9.86
CA ALA A 255 10.01 3.50 -10.85
C ALA A 255 11.14 4.53 -10.79
N ALA A 256 10.83 5.83 -10.69
CA ALA A 256 11.82 6.89 -10.59
C ALA A 256 12.73 6.73 -9.35
N ILE A 257 12.27 6.13 -8.26
CA ILE A 257 13.13 5.78 -7.11
C ILE A 257 13.98 4.57 -7.43
N LEU A 258 13.37 3.49 -7.92
CA LEU A 258 14.07 2.24 -8.19
C LEU A 258 15.13 2.35 -9.29
N GLU A 259 14.91 3.14 -10.33
CA GLU A 259 15.90 3.37 -11.40
C GLU A 259 17.23 3.96 -10.87
N ARG A 260 17.18 4.72 -9.78
CA ARG A 260 18.37 5.26 -9.10
C ARG A 260 19.12 4.19 -8.32
N ASP A 261 18.38 3.32 -7.64
CA ASP A 261 18.93 2.44 -6.61
C ASP A 261 19.13 0.99 -7.06
N VAL A 262 18.50 0.60 -8.17
CA VAL A 262 18.43 -0.77 -8.66
C VAL A 262 19.21 -0.95 -9.97
N GLU A 263 19.82 -2.12 -10.11
CA GLU A 263 20.40 -2.63 -11.35
C GLU A 263 19.61 -3.86 -11.81
N MET A 264 18.78 -3.67 -12.84
CA MET A 264 17.98 -4.73 -13.44
C MET A 264 18.86 -5.61 -14.33
N ARG A 265 18.95 -6.90 -14.01
CA ARG A 265 19.72 -7.91 -14.75
C ARG A 265 18.86 -9.09 -15.20
N ILE A 266 17.55 -8.88 -15.30
CA ILE A 266 16.63 -9.89 -15.79
C ILE A 266 16.93 -10.08 -17.27
N SER A 267 17.37 -11.28 -17.64
CA SER A 267 17.50 -11.67 -19.03
C SER A 267 16.12 -11.63 -19.66
N SER A 268 15.80 -10.55 -20.35
CA SER A 268 14.58 -10.51 -21.14
C SER A 268 14.72 -11.64 -22.16
N GLY A 269 13.87 -12.66 -22.06
CA GLY A 269 13.57 -13.54 -23.17
C GLY A 269 12.85 -12.72 -24.25
N ARG A 270 13.50 -11.69 -24.81
CA ARG A 270 13.11 -11.14 -26.10
C ARG A 270 13.45 -12.23 -27.09
N SER A 271 12.44 -13.04 -27.41
CA SER A 271 12.38 -13.69 -28.70
C SER A 271 12.50 -12.57 -29.75
N THR A 272 13.72 -12.35 -30.19
CA THR A 272 13.94 -11.79 -31.51
C THR A 272 13.36 -12.84 -32.46
N SER A 273 12.12 -12.64 -32.88
CA SER A 273 11.66 -13.17 -34.15
C SER A 273 12.49 -12.45 -35.24
N ALA A 274 13.72 -12.90 -35.38
CA ALA A 274 14.52 -12.67 -36.55
C ALA A 274 13.80 -13.31 -37.74
N SER A 275 13.38 -12.45 -38.67
CA SER A 275 13.37 -12.67 -40.12
C SER A 275 13.71 -14.09 -40.61
N SER A 276 12.69 -14.77 -41.14
CA SER A 276 12.76 -15.78 -42.22
C SER A 276 11.29 -16.14 -42.53
N GLN A 277 10.70 -15.93 -43.71
CA GLN A 277 11.15 -15.67 -45.08
C GLN A 277 10.18 -14.69 -45.76
#